data_AF-A0A431ICG9-F1
#
_entry.id   AF-A0A431ICG9-F1
#
_cell.length_a   1.000
_cell.length_b   1.000
_cell.length_c   1.000
_cell.angle_alpha   90.00
_cell.angle_beta   90.00
_cell.angle_gamma   90.00
#
_symmetry.space_group_name_H-M   'P 1'
#
loop_
_entity.id
_entity.type
_entity.pdbx_description
1 polymer ?
#
loop_
_entity_poly.entity_id
_entity_poly.type
_entity_poly.pdbx_seq_one_letter_code
_entity_poly.pdbx_strand_id
1 'polypeptide(L)'
;MTDWTDEERFAEHGRQLAAAIDAVIEPWVTRCVTETCAAAGIPVDDRVRDAASDAARRCRREVAAEMAALVAADVDAQTVTPLQVLRTSVRFPTEALVDLGVEPPRRDDFDRRAFPEDIYGLGPAGFSDVDPSLRDPGLAWGAAKAHVHRRRHLER
;
A
#
# COMPACT_ATOMS: atom_id res chain seq x y z
N MET A 1 1.88 31.49 -15.13
CA MET A 1 1.07 30.39 -14.60
C MET A 1 0.95 29.41 -15.74
N THR A 2 1.79 28.38 -15.73
CA THR A 2 1.89 27.49 -16.89
C THR A 2 0.68 26.57 -16.91
N ASP A 3 0.03 26.49 -18.06
CA ASP A 3 -1.16 25.66 -18.22
C ASP A 3 -0.73 24.20 -18.40
N TRP A 4 -0.87 23.41 -17.33
CA TRP A 4 -0.58 21.98 -17.37
C TRP A 4 -1.70 21.22 -18.05
N THR A 5 -1.31 20.30 -18.94
CA THR A 5 -2.20 19.32 -19.53
C THR A 5 -2.79 18.39 -18.47
N ASP A 6 -3.95 17.79 -18.78
CA ASP A 6 -4.58 16.81 -17.88
C ASP A 6 -3.67 15.62 -17.57
N GLU A 7 -2.83 15.22 -18.54
CA GLU A 7 -1.86 14.13 -18.39
C GLU A 7 -0.70 14.51 -17.46
N GLU A 8 -0.17 15.72 -17.57
CA GLU A 8 0.86 16.24 -16.66
C GLU A 8 0.33 16.35 -15.23
N ARG A 9 -0.92 16.78 -15.06
CA ARG A 9 -1.59 16.83 -13.74
C ARG A 9 -1.79 15.44 -13.17
N PHE A 10 -2.21 14.47 -13.99
CA PHE A 10 -2.34 13.08 -13.57
C PHE A 10 -1.00 12.49 -13.11
N ALA A 11 0.07 12.69 -13.89
CA ALA A 11 1.41 12.24 -13.53
C ALA A 11 1.89 12.89 -12.22
N GLU A 12 1.57 14.17 -12.01
CA GLU A 12 1.90 14.89 -10.77
C GLU A 12 1.16 14.32 -9.55
N HIS A 13 -0.14 14.06 -9.65
CA HIS A 13 -0.86 13.39 -8.57
C HIS A 13 -0.32 11.98 -8.29
N GLY A 14 0.13 11.27 -9.31
CA GLY A 14 0.85 10.00 -9.16
C GLY A 14 2.13 10.14 -8.34
N ARG A 15 2.98 11.12 -8.66
CA ARG A 15 4.21 11.41 -7.89
C ARG A 15 3.92 11.80 -6.45
N GLN A 16 2.91 12.64 -6.22
CA GLN A 16 2.50 13.07 -4.89
C GLN A 16 2.04 11.89 -4.03
N LEU A 17 1.20 11.01 -4.59
CA LEU A 17 0.75 9.80 -3.89
C LEU A 17 1.93 8.84 -3.61
N ALA A 18 2.83 8.65 -4.57
CA ALA A 18 4.02 7.81 -4.38
C ALA A 18 4.92 8.33 -3.25
N ALA A 19 5.18 9.65 -3.21
CA ALA A 19 5.96 10.28 -2.16
C ALA A 19 5.26 10.18 -0.78
N ALA A 20 3.94 10.36 -0.74
CA ALA A 20 3.17 10.22 0.48
C ALA A 20 3.21 8.78 1.01
N ILE A 21 3.09 7.78 0.14
CA ILE A 21 3.23 6.35 0.50
C ILE A 21 4.64 6.07 1.05
N ASP A 22 5.69 6.51 0.35
CA ASP A 22 7.08 6.30 0.78
C ASP A 22 7.37 6.86 2.19
N ALA A 23 6.74 7.98 2.54
CA ALA A 23 6.89 8.61 3.84
C ALA A 23 6.26 7.82 5.00
N VAL A 24 5.25 6.98 4.74
CA VAL A 24 4.46 6.30 5.78
C VAL A 24 4.55 4.77 5.76
N ILE A 25 5.08 4.18 4.69
CA ILE A 25 5.11 2.73 4.52
C ILE A 25 5.93 2.00 5.60
N GLU A 26 7.08 2.56 5.99
CA GLU A 26 7.93 1.94 7.02
C GLU A 26 7.26 1.95 8.41
N PRO A 27 6.73 3.09 8.91
CA PRO A 27 5.93 3.11 10.14
C PRO A 27 4.72 2.17 10.09
N TRP A 28 4.01 2.12 8.96
CA TRP A 28 2.84 1.25 8.80
C TRP A 28 3.19 -0.23 8.90
N VAL A 29 4.21 -0.69 8.16
CA VAL A 29 4.64 -2.10 8.22
C VAL A 29 5.13 -2.47 9.62
N THR A 30 5.89 -1.56 10.25
CA THR A 30 6.35 -1.76 11.62
C THR A 30 5.18 -1.95 12.57
N ARG A 31 4.16 -1.09 12.45
CA ARG A 31 2.92 -1.16 13.22
C ARG A 31 2.17 -2.48 13.01
N CYS A 32 2.03 -2.95 11.76
CA CYS A 32 1.40 -4.25 11.47
C CYS A 32 2.06 -5.39 12.25
N VAL A 33 3.40 -5.46 12.26
CA VAL A 33 4.12 -6.52 12.98
C VAL A 33 3.98 -6.37 14.49
N THR A 34 4.24 -5.18 15.03
CA THR A 34 4.26 -4.98 16.48
C THR A 34 2.87 -5.12 17.12
N GLU A 35 1.82 -4.61 16.46
CA GLU A 35 0.44 -4.75 16.93
C GLU A 35 -0.03 -6.21 16.89
N THR A 36 0.34 -6.95 15.84
CA THR A 36 -0.03 -8.38 15.72
C THR A 36 0.70 -9.22 16.77
N CYS A 37 2.00 -8.99 17.00
CA CYS A 37 2.74 -9.63 18.09
C CYS A 37 2.09 -9.33 19.45
N ALA A 38 1.79 -8.06 19.72
CA ALA A 38 1.17 -7.65 20.98
C ALA A 38 -0.20 -8.30 21.18
N ALA A 39 -1.03 -8.36 20.13
CA ALA A 39 -2.33 -9.03 20.16
C ALA A 39 -2.22 -10.55 20.39
N ALA A 40 -1.13 -11.17 19.94
CA ALA A 40 -0.81 -12.57 20.19
C ALA A 40 -0.15 -12.81 21.58
N GLY A 41 0.05 -11.78 22.39
CA GLY A 41 0.72 -11.87 23.69
C GLY A 41 2.24 -12.04 23.61
N ILE A 42 2.83 -11.77 22.44
CA ILE A 42 4.28 -11.83 22.22
C ILE A 42 4.89 -10.45 22.56
N PRO A 43 5.87 -10.38 23.48
CA PRO A 43 6.53 -9.12 23.82
C PRO A 43 7.23 -8.48 22.61
N VAL A 44 7.10 -7.16 22.46
CA VAL A 44 7.80 -6.37 21.43
C VAL A 44 9.21 -6.02 21.90
N ASP A 45 10.06 -7.04 21.93
CA ASP A 45 11.49 -6.96 22.25
C ASP A 45 12.35 -6.58 21.03
N ASP A 46 13.67 -6.59 21.19
CA ASP A 46 14.61 -6.22 20.14
C ASP A 46 14.50 -7.15 18.91
N ARG A 47 14.22 -8.44 19.11
CA ARG A 47 14.02 -9.39 18.00
C ARG A 47 12.81 -9.00 17.15
N VAL A 48 11.68 -8.66 17.79
CA VAL A 48 10.48 -8.21 17.06
C VAL A 48 10.73 -6.88 16.35
N ARG A 49 11.42 -5.93 17.02
CA ARG A 49 11.75 -4.62 16.43
C ARG A 49 12.65 -4.73 15.22
N ASP A 50 13.67 -5.58 15.29
CA ASP A 50 14.60 -5.82 14.19
C ASP A 50 13.90 -6.48 13.00
N ALA A 51 13.06 -7.50 13.25
CA ALA A 51 12.28 -8.16 12.21
C ALA A 51 11.29 -7.19 11.54
N ALA A 52 10.57 -6.39 12.33
CA ALA A 52 9.64 -5.38 11.83
C ALA A 52 10.36 -4.32 10.98
N SER A 53 11.51 -3.83 11.46
CA SER A 53 12.32 -2.83 10.75
C SER A 53 12.89 -3.38 9.45
N ASP A 54 13.34 -4.65 9.41
CA ASP A 54 13.80 -5.28 8.19
C ASP A 54 12.69 -5.46 7.15
N ALA A 55 11.54 -5.99 7.58
CA ALA A 55 10.35 -6.13 6.74
C ALA A 55 9.92 -4.77 6.17
N ALA A 56 9.91 -3.72 6.99
CA ALA A 56 9.58 -2.36 6.59
C ALA A 56 10.53 -1.83 5.49
N ARG A 57 11.86 -1.99 5.67
CA ARG A 57 12.84 -1.57 4.67
C ARG A 57 12.73 -2.36 3.36
N ARG A 58 12.48 -3.67 3.43
CA ARG A 58 12.24 -4.52 2.24
C ARG A 58 10.98 -4.07 1.50
N CYS A 59 9.88 -3.91 2.24
CA CYS A 59 8.60 -3.42 1.72
C CYS A 59 8.73 -2.07 1.01
N ARG A 60 9.35 -1.10 1.67
CA ARG A 60 9.55 0.24 1.09
C ARG A 60 10.28 0.19 -0.25
N ARG A 61 11.38 -0.57 -0.35
CA ARG A 61 12.16 -0.66 -1.60
C ARG A 61 11.31 -1.18 -2.75
N GLU A 62 10.49 -2.20 -2.49
CA GLU A 62 9.67 -2.82 -3.52
C GLU A 62 8.48 -1.92 -3.90
N VAL A 63 7.78 -1.38 -2.91
CA VAL A 63 6.66 -0.44 -3.13
C VAL A 63 7.13 0.80 -3.87
N ALA A 64 8.30 1.36 -3.54
CA ALA A 64 8.86 2.52 -4.24
C ALA A 64 9.15 2.20 -5.72
N ALA A 65 9.70 1.02 -6.03
CA ALA A 65 9.95 0.58 -7.40
C ALA A 65 8.65 0.36 -8.19
N GLU A 66 7.67 -0.32 -7.59
CA GLU A 66 6.36 -0.55 -8.22
C GLU A 66 5.61 0.77 -8.46
N MET A 67 5.61 1.69 -7.49
CA MET A 67 4.98 3.00 -7.62
C MET A 67 5.68 3.86 -8.69
N ALA A 68 7.00 3.84 -8.76
CA ALA A 68 7.74 4.54 -9.81
C ALA A 68 7.38 4.02 -11.21
N ALA A 69 7.30 2.70 -11.37
CA ALA A 69 6.88 2.07 -12.63
C ALA A 69 5.44 2.42 -12.98
N LEU A 70 4.52 2.40 -12.01
CA LEU A 70 3.12 2.76 -12.19
C LEU A 70 2.97 4.22 -12.63
N VAL A 71 3.67 5.14 -11.96
CA VAL A 71 3.61 6.58 -12.28
C VAL A 71 4.21 6.89 -13.65
N ALA A 72 5.23 6.14 -14.08
CA ALA A 72 5.82 6.28 -15.40
C ALA A 72 4.98 5.67 -16.54
N ALA A 73 4.09 4.74 -16.22
CA ALA A 73 3.23 4.09 -17.20
C ALA A 73 2.09 5.02 -17.67
N ASP A 74 1.76 4.91 -18.96
CA ASP A 74 0.56 5.54 -19.51
C ASP A 74 -0.70 5.06 -18.79
N VAL A 75 -1.71 5.94 -18.66
CA VAL A 75 -2.95 5.66 -17.94
C VAL A 75 -3.65 4.38 -18.39
N ASP A 76 -3.60 4.05 -19.68
CA ASP A 76 -4.25 2.87 -20.27
C ASP A 76 -3.41 1.60 -20.07
N ALA A 77 -2.12 1.74 -19.79
CA ALA A 77 -1.21 0.64 -19.47
C ALA A 77 -1.19 0.30 -17.97
N GLN A 78 -1.75 1.15 -17.09
CA GLN A 78 -1.81 0.90 -15.65
C GLN A 78 -2.90 -0.11 -15.29
N THR A 79 -2.55 -1.40 -15.33
CA THR A 79 -3.40 -2.53 -14.91
C THR A 79 -3.45 -2.75 -13.40
N VAL A 80 -2.52 -2.14 -12.66
CA VAL A 80 -2.43 -2.15 -11.20
C VAL A 80 -2.73 -0.76 -10.64
N THR A 81 -3.30 -0.70 -9.44
CA THR A 81 -3.57 0.53 -8.69
C THR A 81 -2.63 0.66 -7.48
N PRO A 82 -2.36 1.89 -6.99
CA PRO A 82 -1.55 2.09 -5.78
C PRO A 82 -2.09 1.33 -4.56
N LEU A 83 -3.42 1.20 -4.42
CA LEU A 83 -4.02 0.43 -3.33
C LEU A 83 -3.77 -1.08 -3.48
N GLN A 84 -3.73 -1.61 -4.71
CA GLN A 84 -3.33 -3.00 -4.94
C GLN A 84 -1.84 -3.23 -4.60
N VAL A 85 -0.95 -2.29 -4.94
CA VAL A 85 0.47 -2.35 -4.52
C VAL A 85 0.56 -2.49 -2.99
N LEU A 86 -0.13 -1.62 -2.24
CA LEU A 86 -0.17 -1.67 -0.77
C LEU A 86 -0.79 -2.97 -0.22
N ARG A 87 -1.85 -3.49 -0.86
CA ARG A 87 -2.45 -4.76 -0.44
C ARG A 87 -1.54 -5.95 -0.65
N THR A 88 -0.77 -5.99 -1.72
CA THR A 88 0.18 -7.08 -1.93
C THR A 88 1.41 -6.97 -1.05
N SER A 89 1.78 -5.75 -0.63
CA SER A 89 2.97 -5.52 0.20
C SER A 89 2.83 -6.04 1.64
N VAL A 90 1.63 -6.45 2.07
CA VAL A 90 1.43 -7.14 3.35
C VAL A 90 2.13 -8.50 3.44
N ARG A 91 2.66 -9.02 2.32
CA ARG A 91 3.58 -10.17 2.31
C ARG A 91 4.79 -9.95 3.24
N PHE A 92 5.33 -8.73 3.31
CA PHE A 92 6.50 -8.43 4.12
C PHE A 92 6.25 -8.53 5.63
N PRO A 93 5.23 -7.86 6.22
CA PRO A 93 4.89 -8.09 7.62
C PRO A 93 4.42 -9.54 7.88
N THR A 94 3.74 -10.18 6.91
CA THR A 94 3.32 -11.59 7.04
C THR A 94 4.52 -12.53 7.19
N GLU A 95 5.53 -12.42 6.33
CA GLU A 95 6.77 -13.20 6.43
C GLU A 95 7.44 -13.01 7.79
N ALA A 96 7.56 -11.76 8.26
CA ALA A 96 8.15 -11.46 9.56
C ALA A 96 7.37 -12.11 10.72
N LEU A 97 6.03 -12.07 10.68
CA LEU A 97 5.18 -12.70 11.69
C LEU A 97 5.30 -14.22 11.68
N VAL A 98 5.38 -14.84 10.50
CA VAL A 98 5.63 -16.27 10.34
C VAL A 98 7.00 -16.66 10.94
N ASP A 99 8.06 -15.91 10.64
CA ASP A 99 9.41 -16.15 11.15
C ASP A 99 9.54 -15.92 12.67
N LEU A 100 8.69 -15.05 13.22
CA LEU A 100 8.54 -14.84 14.66
C LEU A 100 7.70 -15.94 15.34
N GLY A 101 7.06 -16.81 14.56
CA GLY A 101 6.21 -17.89 15.08
C GLY A 101 4.86 -17.41 15.61
N VAL A 102 4.35 -16.28 15.09
CA VAL A 102 3.05 -15.74 15.49
C VAL A 102 1.94 -16.57 14.84
N GLU A 103 1.06 -17.18 15.64
CA GLU A 103 -0.08 -17.93 15.09
C GLU A 103 -1.07 -16.95 14.41
N PRO A 104 -1.56 -17.24 13.19
CA PRO A 104 -2.57 -16.40 12.55
C PRO A 104 -3.86 -16.30 13.39
N PRO A 105 -4.48 -15.11 13.46
CA PRO A 105 -5.74 -14.93 14.14
C PRO A 105 -6.86 -15.73 13.46
N ARG A 106 -7.94 -16.03 14.21
CA ARG A 106 -9.13 -16.61 13.62
C ARG A 106 -9.81 -15.59 12.70
N ARG A 107 -9.81 -15.86 11.39
CA ARG A 107 -10.50 -15.06 10.37
C ARG A 107 -11.88 -15.62 10.06
N ASP A 108 -12.81 -14.74 9.69
CA ASP A 108 -14.13 -15.19 9.23
C ASP A 108 -14.08 -15.82 7.84
N ASP A 109 -15.16 -16.52 7.49
CA ASP A 109 -15.22 -17.30 6.26
C ASP A 109 -15.26 -16.44 4.99
N PHE A 110 -15.76 -15.21 5.07
CA PHE A 110 -15.77 -14.29 3.93
C PHE A 110 -14.34 -13.80 3.65
N ASP A 111 -13.65 -13.31 4.67
CA ASP A 111 -12.30 -12.79 4.57
C ASP A 111 -11.31 -13.85 4.08
N ARG A 112 -11.42 -15.09 4.59
CA ARG A 112 -10.58 -16.21 4.14
C ARG A 112 -10.77 -16.56 2.67
N ARG A 113 -11.98 -16.39 2.13
CA ARG A 113 -12.28 -16.64 0.70
C ARG A 113 -11.86 -15.48 -0.19
N ALA A 114 -12.07 -14.25 0.30
CA ALA A 114 -11.77 -13.04 -0.46
C ALA A 114 -10.27 -12.75 -0.54
N PHE A 115 -9.52 -13.06 0.52
CA PHE A 115 -8.08 -12.80 0.63
C PHE A 115 -7.36 -14.00 1.25
N PRO A 116 -7.21 -15.11 0.50
CA PRO A 116 -6.64 -16.35 1.04
C PRO A 116 -5.16 -16.22 1.41
N GLU A 117 -4.40 -15.34 0.74
CA GLU A 117 -2.98 -15.10 1.01
C GLU A 117 -2.73 -14.19 2.23
N ASP A 118 -3.70 -13.37 2.60
CA ASP A 118 -3.60 -12.44 3.73
C ASP A 118 -3.94 -13.12 5.06
N ILE A 119 -3.15 -14.13 5.45
CA ILE A 119 -3.44 -14.99 6.60
C ILE A 119 -3.59 -14.24 7.94
N TYR A 120 -3.02 -13.04 8.07
CA TYR A 120 -3.15 -12.17 9.25
C TYR A 120 -4.22 -11.09 9.12
N GLY A 121 -4.82 -10.90 7.94
CA GLY A 121 -5.84 -9.85 7.72
C GLY A 121 -5.27 -8.44 7.76
N LEU A 122 -4.06 -8.23 7.22
CA LEU A 122 -3.33 -6.97 7.24
C LEU A 122 -3.62 -6.07 6.03
N GLY A 123 -4.26 -6.61 5.00
CA GLY A 123 -4.59 -5.91 3.76
C GLY A 123 -5.46 -4.67 4.00
N PRO A 124 -5.02 -3.46 3.61
CA PRO A 124 -5.82 -2.26 3.81
C PRO A 124 -7.07 -2.28 2.92
N ALA A 125 -8.23 -1.96 3.49
CA ALA A 125 -9.46 -1.74 2.74
C ALA A 125 -9.39 -0.42 1.95
N GLY A 126 -8.70 0.59 2.48
CA GLY A 126 -8.42 1.85 1.80
C GLY A 126 -7.14 2.53 2.29
N PHE A 127 -6.79 3.66 1.66
CA PHE A 127 -5.55 4.39 1.97
C PHE A 127 -5.45 4.84 3.44
N SER A 128 -6.58 5.17 4.07
CA SER A 128 -6.62 5.62 5.47
C SER A 128 -6.27 4.52 6.49
N ASP A 129 -6.35 3.25 6.11
CA ASP A 129 -5.95 2.13 6.99
C ASP A 129 -4.42 2.05 7.12
N VAL A 130 -3.71 2.53 6.10
CA VAL A 130 -2.25 2.69 6.10
C VAL A 130 -1.88 3.91 6.93
N ASP A 131 -2.34 5.08 6.49
CA ASP A 131 -2.16 6.35 7.21
C ASP A 131 -3.24 7.38 6.77
N PRO A 132 -3.84 8.15 7.70
CA PRO A 132 -4.84 9.17 7.36
C PRO A 132 -4.38 10.20 6.32
N SER A 133 -3.09 10.52 6.27
CA SER A 133 -2.50 11.47 5.32
C SER A 133 -2.61 11.03 3.86
N LEU A 134 -2.81 9.73 3.60
CA LEU A 134 -2.94 9.19 2.24
C LEU A 134 -4.34 9.36 1.64
N ARG A 135 -5.34 9.76 2.45
CA ARG A 135 -6.73 9.89 1.99
C ARG A 135 -6.86 10.83 0.78
N ASP A 136 -6.37 12.05 0.94
CA ASP A 136 -6.56 13.11 -0.06
C ASP A 136 -5.66 12.90 -1.29
N PRO A 137 -4.37 12.52 -1.16
CA PRO A 137 -3.56 12.11 -2.32
C PRO A 137 -4.17 10.94 -3.10
N GLY A 138 -4.72 9.94 -2.39
CA GLY A 138 -5.39 8.80 -3.02
C GLY A 138 -6.63 9.19 -3.82
N LEU A 139 -7.46 10.07 -3.25
CA LEU A 139 -8.63 10.64 -3.93
C LEU A 139 -8.24 11.46 -5.17
N ALA A 140 -7.23 12.33 -5.04
CA ALA A 140 -6.77 13.18 -6.13
C ALA A 140 -6.24 12.36 -7.32
N TRP A 141 -5.42 11.34 -7.05
CA TRP A 141 -4.93 10.43 -8.08
C TRP A 141 -6.07 9.68 -8.78
N GLY A 142 -7.03 9.14 -8.02
CA GLY A 142 -8.17 8.40 -8.58
C GLY A 142 -9.06 9.28 -9.46
N ALA A 143 -9.34 10.50 -9.02
CA ALA A 143 -10.10 11.47 -9.80
C ALA A 143 -9.39 11.86 -11.10
N ALA A 144 -8.08 12.12 -11.03
CA ALA A 144 -7.27 12.46 -12.20
C ALA A 144 -7.20 11.30 -13.21
N LYS A 145 -7.00 10.06 -12.75
CA LYS A 145 -7.03 8.87 -13.62
C LYS A 145 -8.36 8.73 -14.36
N ALA A 146 -9.47 8.85 -13.63
CA ALA A 146 -10.80 8.75 -14.22
C ALA A 146 -11.07 9.85 -15.25
N HIS A 147 -10.63 11.09 -14.97
CA HIS A 147 -10.76 12.22 -15.89
C HIS A 147 -9.99 12.00 -17.20
N VAL A 148 -8.71 11.62 -17.12
CA VAL A 148 -7.89 11.35 -18.33
C VAL A 148 -8.48 10.19 -19.14
N HIS A 149 -8.86 9.10 -18.48
CA HIS A 149 -9.48 7.95 -19.16
C HIS A 149 -10.79 8.34 -19.86
N ARG A 150 -11.66 9.13 -19.19
CA ARG A 150 -12.91 9.62 -19.79
C ARG A 150 -12.64 10.51 -21.01
N ARG A 151 -11.71 11.46 -20.90
CA ARG A 151 -11.34 12.36 -22.00
C ARG A 151 -10.84 11.60 -23.24
N ARG A 152 -10.05 10.54 -23.03
CA ARG A 152 -9.47 9.75 -24.12
C ARG A 152 -10.48 8.85 -24.84
N HIS A 153 -11.42 8.25 -24.09
CA HIS A 153 -12.24 7.13 -24.59
C HIS A 153 -13.72 7.44 -24.74
N LEU A 154 -14.26 8.44 -24.03
CA LEU A 154 -15.72 8.68 -23.94
C LEU A 154 -16.16 10.03 -24.50
N GLU A 155 -15.25 10.98 -24.67
CA GLU A 155 -15.56 12.34 -25.13
C GLU A 155 -15.01 12.64 -26.54
N ARG A 156 -14.78 11.58 -27.34
CA ARG A 156 -14.40 11.69 -28.76
C ARG A 156 -15.59 12.00 -29.64
#